data_AF-A0A972JP50-F1
#
_entry.id   AF-A0A972JP50-F1
#
_cell.length_a   1.000
_cell.length_b   1.000
_cell.length_c   1.000
_cell.angle_alpha   90.00
_cell.angle_beta   90.00
_cell.angle_gamma   90.00
#
_symmetry.space_group_name_H-M   'P 1'
#
loop_
_entity.id
_entity.type
_entity.pdbx_description
1 polymer ?
#
loop_
_entity_poly.entity_id
_entity_poly.type
_entity_poly.pdbx_seq_one_letter_code
_entity_poly.pdbx_strand_id
1 'polypeptide(L)'
;MHAWQLGQGEERIYRERMLDMGLFLNPLVVIGPYPIAALDPLHLPSHTYGLDEPPHYVSWYNQLKQEFVAARLLFHEAIEGSPFEDRGRRFADDGTQLIDTLDYPEFSIGVEKLRFSFRAAYGLLDKLAGFLNTYFKLERRPNQVGLRGIWYTDTRCRDTLASPFENRPNLALRGLYWLSFDILGHKGRSDLC
;
A
#
# COMPACT_ATOMS: atom_id res chain seq x y z
N MET A 1 25.63 11.29 20.43
CA MET A 1 24.64 10.52 19.66
C MET A 1 23.53 11.48 19.26
N HIS A 2 23.46 11.87 17.98
CA HIS A 2 22.35 12.69 17.51
C HIS A 2 21.06 11.89 17.69
N ALA A 3 20.17 12.39 18.55
CA ALA A 3 18.85 11.81 18.74
C ALA A 3 18.14 11.75 17.39
N TRP A 4 17.37 10.69 17.15
CA TRP A 4 16.51 10.54 15.96
C TRP A 4 15.45 11.65 15.97
N GLN A 5 15.77 12.81 15.37
CA GLN A 5 14.90 13.97 15.37
C GLN A 5 13.79 13.78 14.34
N LEU A 6 12.57 14.14 14.71
CA LEU A 6 11.38 14.05 13.85
C LEU A 6 11.21 15.28 12.93
N GLY A 7 12.23 16.13 12.83
CA GLY A 7 12.14 17.40 12.10
C GLY A 7 11.51 18.53 12.92
N GLN A 8 11.01 19.56 12.23
CA GLN A 8 10.39 20.75 12.82
C GLN A 8 9.13 21.16 12.05
N GLY A 9 8.23 21.92 12.68
CA GLY A 9 6.99 22.40 12.05
C GLY A 9 6.13 21.25 11.49
N GLU A 10 5.65 21.44 10.26
CA GLU A 10 4.82 20.46 9.53
C GLU A 10 5.47 19.07 9.43
N GLU A 11 6.79 18.99 9.22
CA GLU A 11 7.49 17.70 9.12
C GLU A 11 7.37 16.90 10.43
N ARG A 12 7.47 17.58 11.57
CA ARG A 12 7.33 16.94 12.88
C ARG A 12 5.92 16.42 13.09
N ILE A 13 4.92 17.23 12.78
CA ILE A 13 3.50 16.86 12.88
C ILE A 13 3.20 15.65 12.00
N TYR A 14 3.68 15.66 10.76
CA TYR A 14 3.57 14.53 9.84
C TYR A 14 4.22 13.27 10.40
N ARG A 15 5.48 13.34 10.82
CA ARG A 15 6.21 12.17 11.30
C ARG A 15 5.63 11.60 12.59
N GLU A 16 5.28 12.44 13.56
CA GLU A 16 4.64 12.01 14.82
C GLU A 16 3.32 11.27 14.53
N ARG A 17 2.45 11.86 13.70
CA ARG A 17 1.15 11.25 13.39
C ARG A 17 1.27 9.94 12.62
N MET A 18 2.14 9.89 11.59
CA MET A 18 2.33 8.68 10.81
C MET A 18 3.01 7.58 11.63
N LEU A 19 3.85 7.96 12.59
CA LEU A 19 4.51 7.03 13.51
C LEU A 19 3.51 6.43 14.50
N ASP A 20 2.61 7.24 15.07
CA ASP A 20 1.53 6.77 15.95
C ASP A 20 0.60 5.77 15.23
N MET A 21 0.42 5.93 13.92
CA MET A 21 -0.36 5.01 13.07
C MET A 21 0.46 3.83 12.53
N GLY A 22 1.76 3.75 12.82
CA GLY A 22 2.64 2.68 12.34
C GLY A 22 2.88 2.69 10.82
N LEU A 23 2.70 3.84 10.15
CA LEU A 23 2.75 3.98 8.70
C LEU A 23 4.17 4.24 8.17
N PHE A 24 5.19 3.57 8.70
CA PHE A 24 6.56 3.63 8.16
C PHE A 24 7.01 2.26 7.69
N LEU A 25 7.76 2.19 6.58
CA LEU A 25 8.40 0.96 6.11
C LEU A 25 9.66 0.67 6.94
N ASN A 26 9.46 0.54 8.24
CA ASN A 26 10.48 0.25 9.23
C ASN A 26 9.98 -0.86 10.15
N PRO A 27 10.64 -2.02 10.25
CA PRO A 27 10.23 -3.09 11.16
C PRO A 27 10.09 -2.65 12.63
N LEU A 28 10.77 -1.57 13.03
CA LEU A 28 10.69 -1.02 14.38
C LEU A 28 9.33 -0.38 14.71
N VAL A 29 8.43 -0.15 13.73
CA VAL A 29 7.07 0.33 14.05
C VAL A 29 6.28 -0.67 14.91
N VAL A 30 6.62 -1.97 14.83
CA VAL A 30 5.92 -3.04 15.56
C VAL A 30 6.14 -2.94 17.08
N ILE A 31 7.25 -2.35 17.51
CA ILE A 31 7.58 -2.23 18.94
C ILE A 31 7.06 -0.94 19.58
N GLY A 32 6.61 0.04 18.78
CA GLY A 32 6.01 1.29 19.26
C GLY A 32 6.47 2.54 18.49
N PRO A 33 5.89 3.71 18.82
CA PRO A 33 6.13 4.97 18.12
C PRO A 33 7.44 5.64 18.55
N TYR A 34 8.56 4.92 18.42
CA TYR A 34 9.88 5.46 18.73
C TYR A 34 10.42 6.29 17.54
N PRO A 35 11.06 7.46 17.76
CA PRO A 35 11.52 8.30 16.66
C PRO A 35 12.47 7.64 15.65
N ILE A 36 13.21 6.61 16.06
CA ILE A 36 14.05 5.78 15.17
C ILE A 36 13.24 5.03 14.10
N ALA A 37 11.95 4.78 14.35
CA ALA A 37 11.05 4.09 13.44
C ALA A 37 10.42 5.03 12.37
N ALA A 38 10.55 6.35 12.51
CA ALA A 38 9.99 7.35 11.58
C ALA A 38 10.81 7.55 10.30
N LEU A 39 11.23 6.43 9.67
CA LEU A 39 12.05 6.35 8.46
C LEU A 39 11.55 5.18 7.60
N ASP A 40 11.94 5.12 6.31
CA ASP A 40 11.59 4.00 5.42
C ASP A 40 12.84 3.21 4.98
N PRO A 41 13.62 2.60 5.92
CA PRO A 41 14.91 1.98 5.62
C PRO A 41 14.81 0.66 4.87
N LEU A 42 13.62 0.04 4.79
CA LEU A 42 13.45 -1.27 4.17
C LEU A 42 14.04 -1.25 2.75
N HIS A 43 14.98 -2.14 2.48
CA HIS A 43 15.58 -2.32 1.16
C HIS A 43 15.48 -3.79 0.73
N LEU A 44 15.61 -4.02 -0.57
CA LEU A 44 15.65 -5.38 -1.10
C LEU A 44 16.92 -6.10 -0.57
N PRO A 45 16.82 -7.32 -0.02
CA PRO A 45 17.97 -8.12 0.35
C PRO A 45 18.89 -8.41 -0.85
N SER A 46 20.11 -8.90 -0.59
CA SER A 46 21.02 -9.34 -1.65
C SER A 46 20.34 -10.37 -2.57
N HIS A 47 20.45 -10.13 -3.88
CA HIS A 47 19.85 -10.94 -4.92
C HIS A 47 20.78 -10.98 -6.13
N THR A 48 20.57 -11.95 -7.01
CA THR A 48 21.38 -12.15 -8.22
C THR A 48 20.54 -11.87 -9.47
N TYR A 49 21.23 -11.45 -10.52
CA TYR A 49 20.67 -11.25 -11.86
C TYR A 49 21.44 -12.11 -12.87
N GLY A 50 20.80 -12.44 -13.99
CA GLY A 50 21.53 -12.84 -15.19
C GLY A 50 22.42 -11.69 -15.69
N LEU A 51 23.49 -12.02 -16.44
CA LEU A 51 24.43 -11.03 -16.96
C LEU A 51 23.76 -9.95 -17.83
N ASP A 52 22.76 -10.33 -18.60
CA ASP A 52 22.00 -9.44 -19.49
C ASP A 52 20.65 -9.01 -18.91
N GLU A 53 20.37 -9.35 -17.64
CA GLU A 53 19.10 -9.07 -17.00
C GLU A 53 19.14 -7.69 -16.31
N PRO A 54 18.26 -6.74 -16.67
CA PRO A 54 18.21 -5.45 -15.98
C PRO A 54 17.81 -5.64 -14.52
N PRO A 55 18.18 -4.72 -13.61
CA PRO A 55 17.91 -4.82 -12.18
C PRO A 55 16.45 -4.54 -11.81
N HIS A 56 15.54 -5.33 -12.38
CA HIS A 56 14.10 -5.09 -12.36
C HIS A 56 13.50 -5.26 -10.96
N TYR A 57 14.07 -6.07 -10.07
CA TYR A 57 13.60 -6.15 -8.68
C TYR A 57 13.82 -4.84 -7.92
N VAL A 58 14.96 -4.17 -8.15
CA VAL A 58 15.24 -2.86 -7.57
C VAL A 58 14.24 -1.82 -8.09
N SER A 59 13.93 -1.87 -9.40
CA SER A 59 12.93 -0.99 -10.01
C SER A 59 11.54 -1.16 -9.37
N TRP A 60 11.04 -2.41 -9.29
CA TRP A 60 9.79 -2.74 -8.61
C TRP A 60 9.77 -2.23 -7.17
N TYR A 61 10.84 -2.49 -6.44
CA TYR A 61 10.94 -2.18 -5.05
C TYR A 61 10.97 -0.66 -4.79
N ASN A 62 11.69 0.10 -5.63
CA ASN A 62 11.69 1.56 -5.60
C ASN A 62 10.31 2.14 -5.87
N GLN A 63 9.60 1.60 -6.87
CA GLN A 63 8.26 2.04 -7.21
C GLN A 63 7.27 1.77 -6.06
N LEU A 64 7.28 0.56 -5.50
CA LEU A 64 6.44 0.18 -4.35
C LEU A 64 6.68 1.12 -3.15
N LYS A 65 7.94 1.41 -2.84
CA LYS A 65 8.29 2.33 -1.75
C LYS A 65 7.80 3.75 -2.02
N GLN A 66 8.07 4.28 -3.21
CA GLN A 66 7.72 5.66 -3.54
C GLN A 66 6.20 5.86 -3.52
N GLU A 67 5.45 4.89 -4.04
CA GLU A 67 3.98 4.95 -4.04
C GLU A 67 3.39 4.80 -2.64
N PHE A 68 3.98 3.96 -1.77
CA PHE A 68 3.59 3.91 -0.37
C PHE A 68 3.79 5.24 0.35
N VAL A 69 4.97 5.85 0.17
CA VAL A 69 5.27 7.17 0.75
C VAL A 69 4.32 8.24 0.22
N ALA A 70 3.99 8.21 -1.07
CA ALA A 70 3.02 9.12 -1.68
C ALA A 70 1.61 8.92 -1.12
N ALA A 71 1.14 7.67 -0.99
CA ALA A 71 -0.15 7.35 -0.40
C ALA A 71 -0.25 7.84 1.04
N ARG A 72 0.81 7.63 1.83
CA ARG A 72 0.93 8.11 3.20
C ARG A 72 0.87 9.63 3.31
N LEU A 73 1.57 10.34 2.43
CA LEU A 73 1.54 11.81 2.42
C LEU A 73 0.14 12.34 2.06
N LEU A 74 -0.49 11.79 1.02
CA LEU A 74 -1.87 12.16 0.65
C LEU A 74 -2.86 11.90 1.80
N PHE A 75 -2.69 10.78 2.50
CA PHE A 75 -3.50 10.46 3.67
C PHE A 75 -3.31 11.50 4.77
N HIS A 76 -2.05 11.84 5.11
CA HIS A 76 -1.75 12.88 6.08
C HIS A 76 -2.40 14.22 5.70
N GLU A 77 -2.21 14.70 4.48
CA GLU A 77 -2.77 15.97 4.01
C GLU A 77 -4.30 15.99 4.01
N ALA A 78 -4.94 14.82 3.86
CA ALA A 78 -6.39 14.66 3.89
C ALA A 78 -6.97 14.73 5.31
N ILE A 79 -6.21 14.27 6.31
CA ILE A 79 -6.61 14.29 7.73
C ILE A 79 -6.03 15.49 8.49
N GLU A 80 -5.06 16.19 7.90
CA GLU A 80 -4.51 17.43 8.40
C GLU A 80 -5.49 18.58 8.14
N GLY A 81 -6.00 19.14 9.24
CA GLY A 81 -6.97 20.22 9.24
C GLY A 81 -7.66 20.33 10.60
N SER A 82 -8.36 21.44 10.83
CA SER A 82 -9.37 21.57 11.86
C SER A 82 -10.40 20.42 11.75
N PRO A 83 -11.17 20.11 12.83
CA PRO A 83 -12.22 19.09 12.81
C PRO A 83 -13.08 19.19 11.54
N PHE A 84 -13.64 18.08 11.05
CA PHE A 84 -14.44 18.04 9.81
C PHE A 84 -15.45 19.20 9.69
N GLU A 85 -16.00 19.66 10.82
CA GLU A 85 -16.96 20.77 10.94
C GLU A 85 -16.36 22.17 10.75
N ASP A 86 -15.04 22.34 10.92
CA ASP A 86 -14.32 23.61 10.91
C ASP A 86 -13.27 23.67 9.77
N ARG A 87 -13.34 22.72 8.83
CA ARG A 87 -12.61 22.77 7.56
C ARG A 87 -13.27 23.84 6.68
N GLY A 88 -12.87 25.10 6.85
CA GLY A 88 -13.14 26.13 5.84
C GLY A 88 -12.73 25.61 4.45
N ARG A 89 -13.46 26.01 3.40
CA ARG A 89 -13.13 25.63 2.02
C ARG A 89 -11.65 25.92 1.78
N ARG A 90 -10.90 24.92 1.34
CA ARG A 90 -9.50 25.14 0.97
C ARG A 90 -9.46 25.97 -0.30
N PHE A 91 -8.36 26.68 -0.54
CA PHE A 91 -8.17 27.48 -1.76
C PHE A 91 -8.39 26.67 -3.06
N ALA A 92 -8.17 25.35 -3.04
CA ALA A 92 -8.38 24.46 -4.17
C ALA A 92 -9.87 24.19 -4.46
N ASP A 93 -10.73 24.35 -3.45
CA ASP A 93 -12.19 24.22 -3.58
C ASP A 93 -12.86 25.58 -3.92
N ASP A 94 -12.11 26.68 -3.88
CA ASP A 94 -12.63 28.01 -4.19
C ASP A 94 -13.06 28.11 -5.66
N GLY A 95 -14.29 28.59 -5.88
CA GLY A 95 -14.88 28.65 -7.22
C GLY A 95 -15.39 27.32 -7.77
N THR A 96 -15.21 26.20 -7.04
CA THR A 96 -15.80 24.90 -7.42
C THR A 96 -17.28 24.88 -7.06
N GLN A 97 -18.13 24.92 -8.08
CA GLN A 97 -19.59 24.83 -7.93
C GLN A 97 -20.01 23.36 -7.92
N LEU A 98 -20.43 22.88 -6.75
CA LEU A 98 -21.02 21.56 -6.57
C LEU A 98 -22.49 21.74 -6.20
N ILE A 99 -23.35 20.98 -6.87
CA ILE A 99 -24.78 20.96 -6.58
C ILE A 99 -24.99 19.97 -5.43
N ASP A 100 -25.61 20.43 -4.35
CA ASP A 100 -26.03 19.56 -3.25
C ASP A 100 -27.21 18.69 -3.70
N THR A 101 -26.99 17.39 -3.76
CA THR A 101 -27.97 16.38 -4.16
C THR A 101 -28.81 15.85 -2.99
N LEU A 102 -28.66 16.40 -1.77
CA LEU A 102 -29.37 16.03 -0.52
C LEU A 102 -29.17 14.58 -0.07
N ASP A 103 -28.22 13.87 -0.67
CA ASP A 103 -27.73 12.53 -0.28
C ASP A 103 -26.52 12.63 0.67
N TYR A 104 -26.17 13.85 1.11
CA TYR A 104 -25.08 14.16 2.03
C TYR A 104 -23.68 13.61 1.65
N PRO A 105 -23.26 13.52 0.37
CA PRO A 105 -21.90 13.20 0.03
C PRO A 105 -21.00 14.38 0.39
N GLU A 106 -19.92 14.09 1.12
CA GLU A 106 -18.91 15.10 1.37
C GLU A 106 -17.99 15.22 0.16
N PHE A 107 -17.93 16.42 -0.42
CA PHE A 107 -17.03 16.76 -1.51
C PHE A 107 -16.10 17.88 -1.09
N SER A 108 -14.81 17.58 -1.04
CA SER A 108 -13.74 18.56 -0.82
C SER A 108 -12.42 17.98 -1.32
N ILE A 109 -11.44 18.84 -1.56
CA ILE A 109 -10.09 18.37 -1.88
C ILE A 109 -9.53 17.43 -0.81
N GLY A 110 -9.90 17.62 0.46
CA GLY A 110 -9.52 16.74 1.56
C GLY A 110 -10.11 15.33 1.41
N VAL A 111 -11.40 15.24 1.10
CA VAL A 111 -12.07 13.95 0.84
C VAL A 111 -11.47 13.27 -0.39
N GLU A 112 -11.18 14.01 -1.46
CA GLU A 112 -10.58 13.43 -2.65
C GLU A 112 -9.14 12.96 -2.40
N LYS A 113 -8.33 13.69 -1.64
CA LYS A 113 -7.00 13.22 -1.19
C LYS A 113 -7.11 11.92 -0.39
N LEU A 114 -8.13 11.79 0.47
CA LEU A 114 -8.39 10.54 1.18
C LEU A 114 -8.75 9.41 0.23
N ARG A 115 -9.66 9.64 -0.73
CA ARG A 115 -10.00 8.63 -1.75
C ARG A 115 -8.78 8.23 -2.59
N PHE A 116 -7.91 9.18 -2.94
CA PHE A 116 -6.68 8.92 -3.67
C PHE A 116 -5.65 8.14 -2.85
N SER A 117 -5.49 8.45 -1.56
CA SER A 117 -4.58 7.70 -0.70
C SER A 117 -5.01 6.24 -0.57
N PHE A 118 -6.30 5.98 -0.37
CA PHE A 118 -6.83 4.62 -0.37
C PHE A 118 -6.67 3.92 -1.72
N ARG A 119 -6.98 4.59 -2.84
CA ARG A 119 -6.80 4.01 -4.18
C ARG A 119 -5.34 3.64 -4.44
N ALA A 120 -4.39 4.49 -4.05
CA ALA A 120 -2.96 4.19 -4.14
C ALA A 120 -2.58 3.00 -3.23
N ALA A 121 -3.07 2.96 -2.00
CA ALA A 121 -2.82 1.86 -1.07
C ALA A 121 -3.35 0.51 -1.59
N TYR A 122 -4.57 0.46 -2.15
CA TYR A 122 -5.10 -0.75 -2.77
C TYR A 122 -4.32 -1.14 -4.04
N GLY A 123 -3.93 -0.16 -4.86
CA GLY A 123 -3.12 -0.39 -6.05
C GLY A 123 -1.74 -0.99 -5.75
N LEU A 124 -1.15 -0.67 -4.58
CA LEU A 124 0.10 -1.30 -4.11
C LEU A 124 -0.05 -2.81 -3.94
N LEU A 125 -1.22 -3.30 -3.52
CA LEU A 125 -1.44 -4.73 -3.30
C LEU A 125 -1.39 -5.53 -4.62
N ASP A 126 -1.94 -4.98 -5.70
CA ASP A 126 -1.83 -5.59 -7.02
C ASP A 126 -0.42 -5.46 -7.60
N LYS A 127 0.29 -4.37 -7.33
CA LYS A 127 1.72 -4.25 -7.68
C LYS A 127 2.59 -5.22 -6.90
N LEU A 128 2.27 -5.49 -5.64
CA LEU A 128 2.92 -6.56 -4.87
C LEU A 128 2.68 -7.92 -5.53
N ALA A 129 1.48 -8.21 -6.01
CA ALA A 129 1.22 -9.42 -6.79
C ALA A 129 2.07 -9.48 -8.06
N GLY A 130 2.23 -8.36 -8.77
CA GLY A 130 3.13 -8.20 -9.92
C GLY A 130 4.58 -8.53 -9.57
N PHE A 131 5.08 -7.92 -8.49
CA PHE A 131 6.41 -8.19 -7.97
C PHE A 131 6.59 -9.67 -7.60
N LEU A 132 5.63 -10.29 -6.90
CA LEU A 132 5.68 -11.71 -6.53
C LEU A 132 5.67 -12.63 -7.76
N ASN A 133 4.92 -12.28 -8.81
CA ASN A 133 4.91 -13.01 -10.07
C ASN A 133 6.31 -13.06 -10.71
N THR A 134 7.00 -11.92 -10.75
CA THR A 134 8.36 -11.82 -11.26
C THR A 134 9.36 -12.50 -10.32
N TYR A 135 9.30 -12.22 -9.02
CA TYR A 135 10.23 -12.74 -8.01
C TYR A 135 10.20 -14.27 -7.89
N PHE A 136 9.02 -14.87 -7.94
CA PHE A 136 8.87 -16.33 -7.91
C PHE A 136 8.83 -16.98 -9.29
N LYS A 137 9.04 -16.22 -10.36
CA LYS A 137 9.03 -16.70 -11.76
C LYS A 137 7.79 -17.54 -12.07
N LEU A 138 6.61 -17.00 -11.70
CA LEU A 138 5.33 -17.68 -11.89
C LEU A 138 4.79 -17.54 -13.33
N GLU A 139 5.42 -16.70 -14.16
CA GLU A 139 5.15 -16.54 -15.60
C GLU A 139 3.69 -16.24 -15.96
N ARG A 140 2.96 -15.61 -15.03
CA ARG A 140 1.56 -15.27 -15.27
C ARG A 140 1.44 -14.02 -16.11
N ARG A 141 0.38 -13.98 -16.92
CA ARG A 141 0.08 -12.82 -17.76
C ARG A 141 -0.24 -11.61 -16.88
N PRO A 142 0.29 -10.41 -17.17
CA PRO A 142 0.09 -9.23 -16.33
C PRO A 142 -1.39 -8.89 -16.04
N ASN A 143 -2.28 -9.14 -17.00
CA ASN A 143 -3.72 -8.91 -16.86
C ASN A 143 -4.44 -9.92 -15.93
N GLN A 144 -3.76 -10.97 -15.51
CA GLN A 144 -4.26 -11.99 -14.58
C GLN A 144 -3.56 -11.92 -13.22
N VAL A 145 -2.61 -11.02 -13.06
CA VAL A 145 -1.84 -10.84 -11.82
C VAL A 145 -2.49 -9.74 -11.01
N GLY A 146 -3.20 -10.16 -9.96
CA GLY A 146 -3.69 -9.29 -8.90
C GLY A 146 -3.57 -10.01 -7.57
N LEU A 147 -3.76 -9.28 -6.47
CA LEU A 147 -3.57 -9.79 -5.11
C LEU A 147 -4.32 -11.10 -4.86
N ARG A 148 -5.49 -11.28 -5.47
CA ARG A 148 -6.30 -12.49 -5.31
C ARG A 148 -5.80 -13.69 -6.10
N GLY A 149 -5.39 -13.44 -7.34
CA GLY A 149 -5.08 -14.51 -8.29
C GLY A 149 -3.72 -15.13 -8.03
N ILE A 150 -2.76 -14.33 -7.54
CA ILE A 150 -1.33 -14.67 -7.47
C ILE A 150 -1.02 -15.96 -6.69
N TRP A 151 -1.88 -16.37 -5.78
CA TRP A 151 -1.63 -17.52 -4.90
C TRP A 151 -1.83 -18.87 -5.57
N TYR A 152 -2.63 -18.94 -6.63
CA TYR A 152 -3.12 -20.21 -7.19
C TYR A 152 -2.50 -20.55 -8.53
N THR A 153 -2.27 -21.83 -8.80
CA THR A 153 -1.77 -22.31 -10.11
C THR A 153 -2.75 -21.97 -11.23
N ASP A 154 -4.04 -22.20 -11.00
CA ASP A 154 -5.13 -21.74 -11.86
C ASP A 154 -5.83 -20.53 -11.22
N THR A 155 -5.75 -19.38 -11.87
CA THR A 155 -6.37 -18.14 -11.39
C THR A 155 -7.91 -18.14 -11.46
N ARG A 156 -8.50 -19.01 -12.30
CA ARG A 156 -9.94 -19.19 -12.48
C ARG A 156 -10.51 -20.14 -11.44
N CYS A 157 -9.96 -21.36 -11.35
CA CYS A 157 -10.48 -22.38 -10.44
C CYS A 157 -10.07 -22.16 -8.99
N ARG A 158 -8.84 -21.66 -8.76
CA ARG A 158 -8.31 -21.33 -7.42
C ARG A 158 -8.34 -22.50 -6.44
N ASP A 159 -8.12 -23.70 -6.96
CA ASP A 159 -8.19 -24.94 -6.18
C ASP A 159 -6.85 -25.30 -5.54
N THR A 160 -5.75 -24.96 -6.20
CA THR A 160 -4.40 -25.39 -5.80
C THR A 160 -3.48 -24.18 -5.68
N LEU A 161 -2.81 -24.07 -4.52
CA LEU A 161 -1.77 -23.07 -4.31
C LEU A 161 -0.59 -23.34 -5.25
N ALA A 162 0.04 -22.28 -5.77
CA ALA A 162 1.23 -22.44 -6.58
C ALA A 162 2.41 -22.90 -5.71
N SER A 163 3.24 -23.76 -6.30
CA SER A 163 4.37 -24.43 -5.62
C SER A 163 5.26 -23.50 -4.76
N PRO A 164 5.58 -22.25 -5.17
CA PRO A 164 6.39 -21.35 -4.33
C PRO A 164 5.74 -20.90 -3.02
N PHE A 165 4.41 -21.01 -2.89
CA PHE A 165 3.65 -20.62 -1.71
C PHE A 165 3.29 -21.80 -0.81
N GLU A 166 3.12 -22.98 -1.42
CA GLU A 166 2.77 -24.20 -0.71
C GLU A 166 3.84 -24.57 0.33
N ASN A 167 3.41 -24.83 1.57
CA ASN A 167 4.26 -25.21 2.71
C ASN A 167 5.44 -24.26 3.01
N ARG A 168 5.46 -23.04 2.45
CA ARG A 168 6.55 -22.10 2.71
C ARG A 168 6.48 -21.58 4.16
N PRO A 169 7.58 -21.62 4.94
CA PRO A 169 7.61 -21.10 6.31
C PRO A 169 7.83 -19.58 6.31
N ASN A 170 6.90 -18.81 5.72
CA ASN A 170 6.96 -17.35 5.69
C ASN A 170 5.64 -16.76 6.22
N LEU A 171 5.69 -16.26 7.47
CA LEU A 171 4.51 -15.72 8.14
C LEU A 171 3.97 -14.46 7.46
N ALA A 172 4.83 -13.55 7.01
CA ALA A 172 4.41 -12.33 6.33
C ALA A 172 3.68 -12.63 5.02
N LEU A 173 4.19 -13.61 4.24
CA LEU A 173 3.57 -14.05 2.99
C LEU A 173 2.21 -14.72 3.23
N ARG A 174 2.08 -15.51 4.30
CA ARG A 174 0.79 -16.07 4.72
C ARG A 174 -0.18 -14.96 5.17
N GLY A 175 0.30 -13.96 5.89
CA GLY A 175 -0.49 -12.78 6.26
C GLY A 175 -1.03 -12.05 5.03
N LEU A 176 -0.20 -11.86 4.01
CA LEU A 176 -0.61 -11.25 2.74
C LEU A 176 -1.64 -12.11 1.98
N TYR A 177 -1.51 -13.44 2.03
CA TYR A 177 -2.52 -14.36 1.50
C TYR A 177 -3.86 -14.20 2.21
N TRP A 178 -3.87 -14.18 3.55
CA TRP A 178 -5.09 -13.98 4.34
C TRP A 178 -5.73 -12.62 4.09
N LEU A 179 -4.93 -11.56 3.99
CA LEU A 179 -5.38 -10.22 3.66
C LEU A 179 -6.13 -10.18 2.32
N SER A 180 -5.75 -11.03 1.37
CA SER A 180 -6.45 -11.10 0.08
C SER A 180 -7.91 -11.57 0.19
N PHE A 181 -8.24 -12.39 1.20
CA PHE A 181 -9.62 -12.79 1.47
C PHE A 181 -10.40 -11.72 2.21
N ASP A 182 -9.75 -11.02 3.13
CA ASP A 182 -10.38 -9.98 3.93
C ASP A 182 -10.80 -8.79 3.04
N ILE A 183 -9.89 -8.34 2.17
CA ILE A 183 -10.13 -7.19 1.29
C ILE A 183 -11.04 -7.53 0.11
N LEU A 184 -10.87 -8.69 -0.53
CA LEU A 184 -11.52 -9.00 -1.82
C LEU A 184 -12.66 -10.03 -1.69
N GLY A 185 -12.90 -10.53 -0.48
CA GLY A 185 -13.91 -11.51 -0.16
C GLY A 185 -13.65 -12.91 -0.72
N HIS A 186 -14.26 -13.92 -0.09
CA HIS A 186 -14.33 -15.27 -0.63
C HIS A 186 -15.39 -15.32 -1.74
N LYS A 187 -15.01 -15.70 -2.96
CA LYS A 187 -15.96 -16.15 -4.00
C LYS A 187 -15.73 -17.65 -4.07
N GLY A 188 -16.81 -18.40 -3.88
CA GLY A 188 -16.81 -19.85 -4.05
C GLY A 188 -16.27 -20.25 -5.42
N ARG A 189 -15.91 -21.53 -5.53
CA ARG A 189 -15.53 -22.20 -6.78
C ARG A 189 -16.52 -21.80 -7.87
N SER A 190 -16.04 -21.32 -9.02
CA SER A 190 -16.94 -21.07 -10.15
C SER A 190 -17.39 -22.41 -10.73
N ASP A 191 -18.67 -22.54 -11.08
CA ASP A 191 -19.25 -23.75 -11.69
C ASP A 191 -18.63 -24.15 -13.06
N LEU A 192 -17.68 -23.35 -13.55
CA LEU A 192 -16.89 -23.58 -14.77
C LEU A 192 -15.57 -24.32 -14.52
N CYS A 193 -15.40 -24.83 -13.30
CA CYS A 193 -14.40 -25.80 -12.87
C CYS A 193 -15.16 -27.02 -12.31
#